data_AF-A0A971B080-F1
#
_entry.id   AF-A0A971B080-F1
#
_cell.length_a   1.000
_cell.length_b   1.000
_cell.length_c   1.000
_cell.angle_alpha   90.00
_cell.angle_beta   90.00
_cell.angle_gamma   90.00
#
_symmetry.space_group_name_H-M   'P 1'
#
loop_
_entity.id
_entity.type
_entity.pdbx_description
1 polymer ?
#
loop_
_entity_poly.entity_id
_entity_poly.type
_entity_poly.pdbx_seq_one_letter_code
_entity_poly.pdbx_strand_id
1 'polypeptide(L)'
;VPAIISKELFDRVAARMEKNKRAPARTKATEEMYLLTTKLFCGKCGAIMAGESGTSKTMRKYHYYKCGNAKRKNGCDKKAIKKDWIENLVVEQVWRVLFDDKAMENLADMLIAHQSKENTDLPLLKQQLAETESAIENMLNAIQQGIFTKSTKNRLDELEDTKERLTVSILQNQIEQLHLTKEDILLWLHQFREMDIANMEQRQRLIDSFVNAVYVYDDRLILTFNYKDGSKTILLSDIESSNLASVTPPKKIVGICRQSFFVCFTLPEMKVDFYRNMWYK
;
A
#
# COMPACT_ATOMS: atom_id res chain seq x y z
N VAL A 1 19.83 3.09 -33.52
CA VAL A 1 18.80 3.94 -32.87
C VAL A 1 19.49 5.21 -32.36
N PRO A 2 19.04 6.42 -32.75
CA PRO A 2 19.66 7.67 -32.31
C PRO A 2 19.43 7.93 -30.81
N ALA A 3 20.36 8.63 -30.18
CA ALA A 3 20.27 8.95 -28.75
C ALA A 3 19.17 9.98 -28.47
N ILE A 4 18.22 9.64 -27.59
CA ILE A 4 17.07 10.48 -27.22
C ILE A 4 17.47 11.59 -26.24
N ILE A 5 18.55 11.38 -25.47
CA ILE A 5 19.02 12.29 -24.43
C ILE A 5 20.52 12.54 -24.55
N SER A 6 20.98 13.72 -24.10
CA SER A 6 22.40 14.04 -24.09
C SER A 6 23.16 13.16 -23.10
N LYS A 7 24.39 12.79 -23.46
CA LYS A 7 25.27 11.95 -22.63
C LYS A 7 25.51 12.56 -21.24
N GLU A 8 25.65 13.88 -21.19
CA GLU A 8 25.80 14.64 -19.94
C GLU A 8 24.58 14.52 -19.02
N LEU A 9 23.35 14.55 -19.57
CA LEU A 9 22.13 14.37 -18.76
C LEU A 9 22.07 12.95 -18.19
N PHE A 10 22.38 11.94 -19.01
CA PHE A 10 22.41 10.54 -18.60
C PHE A 10 23.43 10.30 -17.48
N ASP A 11 24.65 10.82 -17.63
CA ASP A 11 25.73 10.66 -16.65
C ASP A 11 25.40 11.35 -15.32
N ARG A 12 24.74 12.53 -15.35
CA ARG A 12 24.27 13.21 -14.13
C ARG A 12 23.18 12.43 -13.40
N VAL A 13 22.23 11.84 -14.12
CA VAL A 13 21.18 11.01 -13.53
C VAL A 13 21.79 9.74 -12.93
N ALA A 14 22.69 9.06 -13.64
CA ALA A 14 23.41 7.89 -13.15
C ALA A 14 24.22 8.20 -11.88
N ALA A 15 24.93 9.33 -11.85
CA ALA A 15 25.65 9.78 -10.65
C ALA A 15 24.72 10.08 -9.46
N ARG A 16 23.52 10.63 -9.72
CA ARG A 16 22.50 10.86 -8.68
C ARG A 16 21.88 9.56 -8.19
N MET A 17 21.62 8.60 -9.08
CA MET A 17 21.16 7.26 -8.74
C MET A 17 22.18 6.51 -7.87
N GLU A 18 23.47 6.59 -8.19
CA GLU A 18 24.53 5.93 -7.40
C GLU A 18 24.70 6.59 -6.02
N LYS A 19 24.59 7.92 -5.93
CA LYS A 19 24.56 8.64 -4.63
C LYS A 19 23.34 8.24 -3.81
N ASN A 20 22.16 8.12 -4.43
CA ASN A 20 20.93 7.66 -3.76
C ASN A 20 21.05 6.19 -3.30
N LYS A 21 21.75 5.34 -4.07
CA LYS A 21 22.01 3.93 -3.72
C LYS A 21 22.88 3.79 -2.47
N ARG A 22 23.86 4.69 -2.29
CA ARG A 22 24.82 4.69 -1.17
C ARG A 22 24.41 5.58 0.02
N ALA A 23 23.20 6.16 -0.02
CA ALA A 23 22.76 7.05 1.05
C ALA A 23 22.66 6.29 2.40
N PRO A 24 23.20 6.84 3.50
CA PRO A 24 23.28 6.14 4.80
C PRO A 24 21.92 5.77 5.39
N ALA A 25 20.84 6.42 4.93
CA ALA A 25 19.46 6.06 5.28
C ALA A 25 19.06 4.67 4.76
N ARG A 26 19.60 4.23 3.61
CA ARG A 26 19.35 2.88 3.05
C ARG A 26 20.24 1.82 3.70
N THR A 27 21.52 2.13 3.93
CA THR A 27 22.45 1.18 4.58
C THR A 27 22.03 0.85 6.01
N LYS A 28 21.51 1.83 6.77
CA LYS A 28 20.83 1.59 8.05
C LYS A 28 19.54 0.78 7.94
N ALA A 29 18.84 0.82 6.80
CA ALA A 29 17.60 0.07 6.58
C ALA A 29 17.85 -1.40 6.22
N THR A 30 19.00 -1.74 5.62
CA THR A 30 19.37 -3.12 5.24
C THR A 30 19.82 -4.00 6.40
N GLU A 31 20.50 -3.45 7.42
CA GLU A 31 20.95 -4.21 8.59
C GLU A 31 19.97 -4.15 9.78
N GLU A 32 19.03 -3.18 9.77
CA GLU A 32 18.05 -2.93 10.84
C GLU A 32 16.65 -2.74 10.21
N MET A 33 16.19 -3.72 9.43
CA MET A 33 14.90 -3.62 8.72
C MET A 33 13.72 -3.63 9.71
N TYR A 34 13.00 -2.51 9.75
CA TYR A 34 11.80 -2.31 10.57
C TYR A 34 10.57 -2.67 9.74
N LEU A 35 9.87 -3.74 10.11
CA LEU A 35 8.83 -4.32 9.26
C LEU A 35 7.59 -3.43 9.13
N LEU A 36 7.27 -2.69 10.19
CA LEU A 36 6.13 -1.79 10.28
C LEU A 36 6.48 -0.34 9.90
N THR A 37 7.60 -0.13 9.20
CA THR A 37 7.92 1.19 8.63
C THR A 37 6.75 1.64 7.76
N THR A 38 6.40 2.93 7.84
CA THR A 38 5.23 3.57 7.19
C THR A 38 3.83 3.05 7.56
N LYS A 39 3.71 1.93 8.29
CA LYS A 39 2.41 1.36 8.71
C LYS A 39 2.08 1.58 10.19
N LEU A 40 3.05 1.99 11.00
CA LEU A 40 2.88 2.19 12.45
C LEU A 40 2.61 3.66 12.82
N PHE A 41 1.51 3.88 13.54
CA PHE A 41 1.01 5.19 13.96
C PHE A 41 0.82 5.25 15.48
N CYS A 42 1.03 6.44 16.04
CA CYS A 42 0.75 6.71 17.44
C CYS A 42 -0.76 6.93 17.64
N GLY A 43 -1.42 6.10 18.44
CA GLY A 43 -2.85 6.24 18.75
C GLY A 43 -3.22 7.55 19.45
N LYS A 44 -2.29 8.16 20.20
CA LYS A 44 -2.55 9.44 20.90
C LYS A 44 -2.57 10.67 20.00
N CYS A 45 -1.69 10.73 19.01
CA CYS A 45 -1.46 11.96 18.24
C CYS A 45 -1.49 11.76 16.71
N GLY A 46 -1.76 10.55 16.24
CA GLY A 46 -1.81 10.19 14.82
C GLY A 46 -0.47 10.19 14.09
N ALA A 47 0.61 10.69 14.69
CA ALA A 47 1.91 10.78 14.03
C ALA A 47 2.54 9.39 13.80
N ILE A 48 3.23 9.25 12.66
CA ILE A 48 4.01 8.05 12.31
C ILE A 48 5.07 7.76 13.39
N MET A 49 5.24 6.47 13.68
CA MET A 49 6.29 5.96 14.56
C MET A 49 7.49 5.50 13.73
N ALA A 50 8.68 5.98 14.09
CA ALA A 50 9.93 5.66 13.40
C ALA A 50 10.79 4.69 14.21
N GLY A 51 11.55 3.84 13.52
CA GLY A 51 12.54 2.96 14.13
C GLY A 51 13.73 3.72 14.71
N GLU A 52 14.12 3.38 15.93
CA GLU A 52 15.30 3.88 16.62
C GLU A 52 16.08 2.72 17.24
N SER A 53 17.39 2.70 17.03
CA SER A 53 18.30 1.78 17.72
C SER A 53 19.05 2.48 18.85
N GLY A 54 19.30 1.74 19.93
CA GLY A 54 20.10 2.18 21.07
C GLY A 54 21.10 1.11 21.47
N THR A 55 22.36 1.52 21.70
CA THR A 55 23.43 0.62 22.13
C THR A 55 23.61 0.69 23.64
N SER A 56 23.63 -0.47 24.29
CA SER A 56 23.92 -0.60 25.72
C SER A 56 25.41 -0.49 26.03
N LYS A 57 25.75 -0.31 27.33
CA LYS A 57 27.14 -0.32 27.82
C LYS A 57 27.87 -1.63 27.50
N THR A 58 27.15 -2.74 27.34
CA THR A 58 27.67 -4.06 26.96
C THR A 58 27.69 -4.27 25.44
N MET A 59 27.65 -3.19 24.65
CA MET A 59 27.66 -3.17 23.19
C MET A 59 26.49 -3.87 22.48
N ARG A 60 25.46 -4.32 23.21
CA ARG A 60 24.23 -4.89 22.61
C ARG A 60 23.36 -3.77 22.06
N LYS A 61 22.94 -3.89 20.80
CA LYS A 61 21.95 -3.02 20.15
C LYS A 61 20.53 -3.46 20.50
N TYR A 62 19.65 -2.50 20.71
CA TYR A 62 18.21 -2.70 20.92
C TYR A 62 17.43 -1.83 19.95
N HIS A 63 16.31 -2.33 19.45
CA HIS A 63 15.51 -1.64 18.44
C HIS A 63 14.11 -1.33 18.99
N TYR A 64 13.66 -0.11 18.73
CA TYR A 64 12.38 0.41 19.23
C TYR A 64 11.66 1.22 18.17
N TYR A 65 10.35 1.29 18.26
CA TYR A 65 9.54 2.28 17.56
C TYR A 65 9.22 3.45 18.48
N LYS A 66 9.46 4.68 18.00
CA LYS A 66 9.19 5.90 18.74
C LYS A 66 8.34 6.85 17.92
N CYS A 67 7.33 7.45 18.57
CA CYS A 67 6.47 8.43 17.95
C CYS A 67 7.28 9.67 17.50
N GLY A 68 7.09 10.11 16.26
CA GLY A 68 7.78 11.28 15.71
C GLY A 68 7.55 12.56 16.53
N ASN A 69 6.33 12.77 17.03
CA ASN A 69 6.01 13.93 17.86
C ASN A 69 6.63 13.81 19.26
N ALA A 70 6.61 12.62 19.88
CA ALA A 70 7.28 12.40 21.17
C ALA A 70 8.80 12.56 21.07
N LYS A 71 9.39 12.15 19.94
CA LYS A 71 10.81 12.37 19.65
C LYS A 71 11.16 13.86 19.58
N ARG A 72 10.33 14.65 18.90
CA ARG A 72 10.52 16.10 18.73
C ARG A 72 10.05 16.93 19.93
N LYS A 73 9.45 16.29 20.95
CA LYS A 73 8.79 16.94 22.09
C LYS A 73 7.61 17.84 21.67
N ASN A 74 6.93 17.47 20.59
CA ASN A 74 5.78 18.18 20.04
C ASN A 74 4.47 17.63 20.64
N GLY A 75 4.23 17.86 21.93
CA GLY A 75 2.93 17.61 22.56
C GLY A 75 2.47 16.15 22.63
N CYS A 76 3.39 15.18 22.52
CA CYS A 76 3.08 13.75 22.67
C CYS A 76 4.08 13.10 23.63
N ASP A 77 3.57 12.27 24.54
CA ASP A 77 4.33 11.60 25.61
C ASP A 77 4.41 10.08 25.40
N LYS A 78 3.97 9.59 24.24
CA LYS A 78 3.91 8.15 23.94
C LYS A 78 5.29 7.50 24.08
N LYS A 79 5.38 6.50 24.95
CA LYS A 79 6.60 5.72 25.20
C LYS A 79 7.00 4.91 23.97
N ALA A 80 8.32 4.71 23.82
CA ALA A 80 8.86 3.86 22.77
C ALA A 80 8.48 2.39 23.03
N ILE A 81 8.23 1.65 21.95
CA ILE A 81 7.79 0.25 21.97
C ILE A 81 8.90 -0.62 21.40
N LYS A 82 9.14 -1.80 21.98
CA LYS A 82 10.15 -2.74 21.45
C LYS A 82 9.76 -3.24 20.06
N LYS A 83 10.71 -3.19 19.12
CA LYS A 83 10.53 -3.65 17.72
C LYS A 83 10.00 -5.08 17.67
N ASP A 84 10.72 -6.02 18.28
CA ASP A 84 10.41 -7.45 18.15
C ASP A 84 9.03 -7.79 18.73
N TRP A 85 8.64 -7.12 19.82
CA TRP A 85 7.33 -7.35 20.46
C TRP A 85 6.19 -6.97 19.53
N ILE A 86 6.24 -5.76 18.95
CA ILE A 86 5.15 -5.30 18.07
C ILE A 86 5.15 -6.06 16.75
N GLU A 87 6.32 -6.30 16.16
CA GLU A 87 6.42 -7.02 14.90
C GLU A 87 5.95 -8.47 15.01
N ASN A 88 6.31 -9.19 16.09
CA ASN A 88 5.84 -10.56 16.31
C ASN A 88 4.33 -10.59 16.54
N LEU A 89 3.79 -9.66 17.33
CA LEU A 89 2.36 -9.57 17.57
C LEU A 89 1.58 -9.34 16.27
N VAL A 90 2.00 -8.39 15.45
CA VAL A 90 1.32 -8.11 14.17
C VAL A 90 1.37 -9.32 13.24
N VAL A 91 2.53 -9.97 13.12
CA VAL A 91 2.67 -11.17 12.28
C VAL A 91 1.81 -12.32 12.80
N GLU A 92 1.75 -12.56 14.11
CA GLU A 92 0.91 -13.59 14.70
C GLU A 92 -0.58 -13.34 14.41
N GLN A 93 -1.02 -12.07 14.47
CA GLN A 93 -2.40 -11.72 14.19
C GLN A 93 -2.77 -11.88 12.71
N VAL A 94 -1.84 -11.54 11.81
CA VAL A 94 -1.98 -11.83 10.37
C VAL A 94 -2.06 -13.34 10.15
N TRP A 95 -1.19 -14.11 10.81
CA TRP A 95 -1.19 -15.58 10.73
C TRP A 95 -2.52 -16.18 11.17
N ARG A 96 -3.09 -15.71 12.29
CA ARG A 96 -4.42 -16.15 12.75
C ARG A 96 -5.52 -15.89 11.71
N VAL A 97 -5.45 -14.78 10.98
CA VAL A 97 -6.41 -14.47 9.89
C VAL A 97 -6.20 -15.40 8.70
N LEU A 98 -4.94 -15.69 8.34
CA LEU A 98 -4.63 -16.58 7.22
C LEU A 98 -5.16 -18.00 7.40
N PHE A 99 -5.22 -18.49 8.64
CA PHE A 99 -5.71 -19.84 8.98
C PHE A 99 -7.22 -19.89 9.26
N ASP A 100 -7.92 -18.76 9.19
CA ASP A 100 -9.38 -18.70 9.26
C ASP A 100 -9.97 -18.76 7.84
N ASP A 101 -10.41 -19.95 7.42
CA ASP A 101 -10.95 -20.19 6.07
C ASP A 101 -12.09 -19.23 5.71
N LYS A 102 -12.94 -18.88 6.68
CA LYS A 102 -14.05 -17.94 6.47
C LYS A 102 -13.54 -16.52 6.22
N ALA A 103 -12.51 -16.10 6.96
CA ALA A 103 -11.88 -14.79 6.72
C ALA A 103 -11.23 -14.72 5.34
N MET A 104 -10.65 -15.83 4.87
CA MET A 104 -9.99 -15.93 3.57
C MET A 104 -10.99 -15.89 2.41
N GLU A 105 -12.11 -16.60 2.50
CA GLU A 105 -13.18 -16.53 1.50
C GLU A 105 -13.76 -15.11 1.38
N ASN A 106 -14.03 -14.46 2.52
CA ASN A 106 -14.50 -13.07 2.54
C ASN A 106 -13.49 -12.10 1.91
N LEU A 107 -12.19 -12.35 2.12
CA LEU A 107 -11.13 -11.54 1.54
C LEU A 107 -11.06 -11.71 0.02
N ALA A 108 -11.22 -12.94 -0.47
CA ALA A 108 -11.28 -13.22 -1.91
C ALA A 108 -12.50 -12.55 -2.57
N ASP A 109 -13.69 -12.68 -1.97
CA ASP A 109 -14.91 -12.02 -2.47
C ASP A 109 -14.76 -10.50 -2.54
N MET A 110 -14.09 -9.92 -1.54
CA MET A 110 -13.84 -8.48 -1.48
C MET A 110 -12.84 -8.02 -2.54
N LEU A 111 -11.78 -8.80 -2.82
CA LEU A 111 -10.82 -8.48 -3.88
C LEU A 111 -11.48 -8.48 -5.27
N ILE A 112 -12.36 -9.45 -5.54
CA ILE A 112 -13.13 -9.49 -6.80
C ILE A 112 -14.06 -8.28 -6.88
N ALA A 113 -14.77 -7.97 -5.81
CA ALA A 113 -15.66 -6.81 -5.76
C ALA A 113 -14.88 -5.50 -5.97
N HIS A 114 -13.68 -5.38 -5.40
CA HIS A 114 -12.82 -4.22 -5.60
C HIS A 114 -12.34 -4.10 -7.04
N GLN A 115 -11.89 -5.21 -7.64
CA GLN A 115 -11.50 -5.25 -9.04
C GLN A 115 -12.63 -4.78 -9.96
N SER A 116 -13.86 -5.23 -9.72
CA SER A 116 -15.02 -4.79 -10.51
C SER A 116 -15.32 -3.29 -10.39
N LYS A 117 -14.97 -2.67 -9.25
CA LYS A 117 -15.27 -1.25 -8.96
C LYS A 117 -14.23 -0.30 -9.55
N GLU A 118 -12.97 -0.70 -9.65
CA GLU A 118 -11.92 0.11 -10.28
C GLU A 118 -12.05 0.18 -11.80
N ASN A 119 -12.84 -0.71 -12.39
CA ASN A 119 -13.17 -0.72 -13.81
C ASN A 119 -14.19 0.38 -14.15
N THR A 120 -13.81 1.65 -14.03
CA THR A 120 -14.64 2.78 -14.45
C THR A 120 -14.70 2.94 -15.97
N ASP A 121 -13.65 2.51 -16.66
CA ASP A 121 -13.48 2.78 -18.09
C ASP A 121 -14.31 1.82 -18.96
N LEU A 122 -14.43 0.56 -18.56
CA LEU A 122 -15.16 -0.46 -19.32
C LEU A 122 -16.68 -0.18 -19.42
N PRO A 123 -17.39 0.24 -18.35
CA PRO A 123 -18.77 0.71 -18.45
C PRO A 123 -18.93 1.93 -19.36
N LEU A 124 -18.00 2.90 -19.30
CA LEU A 124 -18.05 4.10 -20.12
C LEU A 124 -17.86 3.77 -21.61
N LEU A 125 -16.86 2.94 -21.95
CA LEU A 125 -16.62 2.50 -23.31
C LEU A 125 -17.81 1.73 -23.89
N LYS A 126 -18.45 0.87 -23.08
CA LYS A 126 -19.67 0.16 -23.47
C LYS A 126 -20.85 1.11 -23.71
N GLN A 127 -21.00 2.15 -22.87
CA GLN A 127 -22.02 3.17 -23.08
C GLN A 127 -21.78 3.93 -24.39
N GLN A 128 -20.54 4.37 -24.65
CA GLN A 128 -20.18 5.05 -25.90
C GLN A 128 -20.43 4.17 -27.13
N LEU A 129 -20.18 2.86 -27.03
CA LEU A 129 -20.48 1.91 -28.10
C LEU A 129 -21.99 1.85 -28.36
N ALA A 130 -22.81 1.72 -27.32
CA ALA A 130 -24.27 1.66 -27.45
C ALA A 130 -24.86 2.96 -28.03
N GLU A 131 -24.33 4.12 -27.63
CA GLU A 131 -24.70 5.42 -28.19
C GLU A 131 -24.34 5.52 -29.68
N THR A 132 -23.17 5.01 -30.07
CA THR A 132 -22.71 4.97 -31.47
C THR A 132 -23.57 4.03 -32.30
N GLU A 133 -23.90 2.84 -31.80
CA GLU A 133 -24.79 1.88 -32.47
C GLU A 133 -26.19 2.46 -32.67
N SER A 134 -26.74 3.13 -31.65
CA SER A 134 -28.02 3.85 -31.76
C SER A 134 -27.97 4.97 -32.81
N ALA A 135 -26.85 5.69 -32.91
CA ALA A 135 -26.65 6.70 -33.94
C ALA A 135 -26.59 6.10 -35.35
N ILE A 136 -25.95 4.93 -35.51
CA ILE A 136 -25.93 4.18 -36.78
C ILE A 136 -27.35 3.74 -37.16
N GLU A 137 -28.12 3.17 -36.24
CA GLU A 137 -29.52 2.77 -36.50
C GLU A 137 -30.37 3.96 -36.95
N ASN A 138 -30.23 5.11 -36.30
CA ASN A 138 -30.93 6.34 -36.68
C ASN A 138 -30.57 6.80 -38.10
N MET A 139 -29.29 6.70 -38.49
CA MET A 139 -28.85 7.02 -39.84
C MET A 139 -29.41 6.05 -40.88
N LEU A 140 -29.46 4.75 -40.56
CA LEU A 140 -30.07 3.73 -41.42
C LEU A 140 -31.58 3.98 -41.62
N ASN A 141 -32.28 4.36 -40.56
CA ASN A 141 -33.70 4.74 -40.62
C ASN A 141 -33.94 5.97 -41.51
N ALA A 142 -33.06 6.98 -41.45
CA ALA A 142 -33.14 8.15 -42.33
C ALA A 142 -32.92 7.80 -43.82
N ILE A 143 -32.04 6.84 -44.11
CA ILE A 143 -31.81 6.32 -45.46
C ILE A 143 -33.05 5.59 -45.98
N GLN A 144 -33.72 4.79 -45.15
CA GLN A 144 -34.98 4.12 -45.52
C GLN A 144 -36.10 5.10 -45.88
N GLN A 145 -36.12 6.29 -45.26
CA GLN A 145 -37.05 7.38 -45.57
C GLN A 145 -36.68 8.15 -46.85
N GLY A 146 -35.60 7.77 -47.54
CA GLY A 146 -35.14 8.39 -48.78
C GLY A 146 -34.19 9.57 -48.61
N ILE A 147 -33.69 9.84 -47.39
CA ILE A 147 -32.73 10.93 -47.12
C ILE A 147 -31.30 10.42 -47.37
N PHE A 148 -30.96 10.20 -48.64
CA PHE A 148 -29.63 9.76 -49.05
C PHE A 148 -28.86 10.89 -49.72
N THR A 149 -27.88 11.46 -49.01
CA THR A 149 -27.00 12.51 -49.52
C THR A 149 -25.53 12.15 -49.26
N LYS A 150 -24.60 12.80 -49.96
CA LYS A 150 -23.15 12.57 -49.78
C LYS A 150 -22.69 12.84 -48.33
N SER A 151 -23.31 13.80 -47.64
CA SER A 151 -23.03 14.08 -46.22
C SER A 151 -23.52 12.98 -45.29
N THR A 152 -24.67 12.36 -45.57
CA THR A 152 -25.20 11.23 -44.78
C THR A 152 -24.26 10.02 -44.85
N LYS A 153 -23.68 9.75 -46.03
CA LYS A 153 -22.69 8.68 -46.22
C LYS A 153 -21.42 8.92 -45.40
N ASN A 154 -20.80 10.09 -45.53
CA ASN A 154 -19.57 10.41 -44.79
C ASN A 154 -19.79 10.30 -43.27
N ARG A 155 -20.95 10.72 -42.78
CA ARG A 155 -21.26 10.63 -41.35
C ARG A 155 -21.46 9.18 -40.89
N LEU A 156 -22.02 8.32 -41.72
CA LEU A 156 -22.15 6.89 -41.43
C LEU A 156 -20.76 6.23 -41.36
N ASP A 157 -19.87 6.55 -42.31
CA ASP A 157 -18.49 6.05 -42.32
C ASP A 157 -17.74 6.45 -41.03
N GLU A 158 -17.89 7.70 -40.55
CA GLU A 158 -17.30 8.16 -39.28
C GLU A 158 -17.82 7.39 -38.04
N LEU A 159 -19.10 7.00 -38.05
CA LEU A 159 -19.72 6.25 -36.96
C LEU A 159 -19.26 4.79 -36.96
N GLU A 160 -19.14 4.17 -38.13
CA GLU A 160 -18.56 2.83 -38.32
C GLU A 160 -17.11 2.79 -37.82
N ASP A 161 -16.26 3.76 -38.23
CA ASP A 161 -14.88 3.88 -37.75
C ASP A 161 -14.81 4.05 -36.22
N THR A 162 -15.74 4.82 -35.65
CA THR A 162 -15.82 5.03 -34.21
C THR A 162 -16.24 3.76 -33.47
N LYS A 163 -17.18 3.00 -34.03
CA LYS A 163 -17.59 1.69 -33.50
C LYS A 163 -16.43 0.70 -33.49
N GLU A 164 -15.68 0.59 -34.58
CA GLU A 164 -14.50 -0.28 -34.66
C GLU A 164 -13.46 0.12 -33.61
N ARG A 165 -13.14 1.41 -33.50
CA ARG A 165 -12.20 1.92 -32.50
C ARG A 165 -12.64 1.60 -31.07
N LEU A 166 -13.90 1.85 -30.73
CA LEU A 166 -14.45 1.56 -29.40
C LEU A 166 -14.42 0.05 -29.10
N THR A 167 -14.74 -0.79 -30.09
CA THR A 167 -14.70 -2.25 -29.94
C THR A 167 -13.28 -2.74 -29.65
N VAL A 168 -12.29 -2.22 -30.39
CA VAL A 168 -10.87 -2.53 -30.15
C VAL A 168 -10.45 -2.08 -28.76
N SER A 169 -10.82 -0.87 -28.32
CA SER A 169 -10.52 -0.37 -26.99
C SER A 169 -11.16 -1.20 -25.87
N ILE A 170 -12.41 -1.66 -26.05
CA ILE A 170 -13.06 -2.56 -25.09
C ILE A 170 -12.30 -3.89 -24.99
N LEU A 171 -11.93 -4.49 -26.14
CA LEU A 171 -11.18 -5.74 -26.15
C LEU A 171 -9.79 -5.59 -25.51
N GLN A 172 -9.09 -4.50 -25.80
CA GLN A 172 -7.80 -4.20 -25.16
C GLN A 172 -7.96 -4.03 -23.65
N ASN A 173 -8.96 -3.28 -23.20
CA ASN A 173 -9.23 -3.10 -21.78
C ASN A 173 -9.60 -4.43 -21.10
N GLN A 174 -10.33 -5.32 -21.77
CA GLN A 174 -10.63 -6.66 -21.27
C GLN A 174 -9.41 -7.57 -21.20
N ILE A 175 -8.44 -7.43 -22.12
CA ILE A 175 -7.18 -8.19 -22.11
C ILE A 175 -6.23 -7.65 -21.03
N GLU A 176 -6.13 -6.33 -20.89
CA GLU A 176 -5.31 -5.68 -19.85
C GLU A 176 -5.85 -5.95 -18.45
N GLN A 177 -7.17 -6.13 -18.32
CA GLN A 177 -7.77 -6.64 -17.11
C GLN A 177 -7.48 -8.14 -16.96
N LEU A 178 -6.48 -8.45 -16.14
CA LEU A 178 -6.26 -9.79 -15.62
C LEU A 178 -7.52 -10.23 -14.84
N HIS A 179 -8.38 -11.04 -15.46
CA HIS A 179 -9.55 -11.61 -14.81
C HIS A 179 -9.07 -12.66 -13.80
N LEU A 180 -8.68 -12.22 -12.61
CA LEU A 180 -8.38 -13.11 -11.50
C LEU A 180 -9.70 -13.74 -11.06
N THR A 181 -9.83 -15.05 -11.25
CA THR A 181 -10.99 -15.77 -10.74
C THR A 181 -10.91 -15.85 -9.22
N LYS A 182 -12.04 -16.15 -8.57
CA LYS A 182 -12.07 -16.32 -7.11
C LYS A 182 -11.12 -17.43 -6.68
N GLU A 183 -11.08 -18.49 -7.47
CA GLU A 183 -10.22 -19.65 -7.28
C GLU A 183 -8.74 -19.27 -7.36
N ASP A 184 -8.35 -18.43 -8.33
CA ASP A 184 -6.97 -17.95 -8.47
C ASP A 184 -6.54 -17.12 -7.25
N ILE A 185 -7.43 -16.25 -6.78
CA ILE A 185 -7.19 -15.41 -5.59
C ILE A 185 -7.04 -16.29 -4.35
N LEU A 186 -7.94 -17.27 -4.16
CA LEU A 186 -7.87 -18.20 -3.05
C LEU A 186 -6.59 -19.04 -3.09
N LEU A 187 -6.21 -19.55 -4.26
CA LEU A 187 -4.98 -20.31 -4.42
C LEU A 187 -3.75 -19.47 -4.08
N TRP A 188 -3.69 -18.23 -4.58
CA TRP A 188 -2.62 -17.29 -4.24
C TRP A 188 -2.58 -16.99 -2.74
N LEU A 189 -3.74 -16.78 -2.13
CA LEU A 189 -3.89 -16.54 -0.71
C LEU A 189 -3.44 -17.74 0.15
N HIS A 190 -3.67 -18.97 -0.31
CA HIS A 190 -3.18 -20.18 0.36
C HIS A 190 -1.66 -20.30 0.35
N GLN A 191 -0.96 -19.74 -0.64
CA GLN A 191 0.51 -19.73 -0.66
C GLN A 191 1.11 -19.01 0.55
N PHE A 192 0.40 -18.04 1.14
CA PHE A 192 0.87 -17.37 2.36
C PHE A 192 0.87 -18.26 3.60
N ARG A 193 0.12 -19.38 3.60
CA ARG A 193 0.13 -20.36 4.70
C ARG A 193 1.42 -21.19 4.75
N GLU A 194 2.08 -21.33 3.61
CA GLU A 194 3.32 -22.10 3.48
C GLU A 194 4.58 -21.24 3.70
N MET A 195 4.40 -19.93 3.92
CA MET A 195 5.53 -19.01 4.13
C MET A 195 6.17 -19.22 5.50
N ASP A 196 7.50 -19.17 5.52
CA ASP A 196 8.30 -19.28 6.73
C ASP A 196 8.39 -17.93 7.45
N ILE A 197 7.78 -17.87 8.63
CA ILE A 197 7.77 -16.70 9.50
C ILE A 197 9.18 -16.41 10.06
N ALA A 198 10.13 -17.35 10.01
CA ALA A 198 11.51 -17.09 10.42
C ALA A 198 12.23 -16.15 9.43
N ASN A 199 11.80 -16.10 8.17
CA ASN A 199 12.43 -15.26 7.15
C ASN A 199 11.86 -13.83 7.17
N MET A 200 12.74 -12.84 7.39
CA MET A 200 12.38 -11.42 7.45
C MET A 200 11.74 -10.89 6.16
N GLU A 201 12.16 -11.36 4.99
CA GLU A 201 11.57 -10.92 3.72
C GLU A 201 10.13 -11.40 3.59
N GLN A 202 9.87 -12.64 4.01
CA GLN A 202 8.54 -13.23 3.98
C GLN A 202 7.61 -12.57 5.00
N ARG A 203 8.11 -12.25 6.20
CA ARG A 203 7.38 -11.43 7.19
C ARG A 203 7.02 -10.05 6.65
N GLN A 204 7.94 -9.40 5.94
CA GLN A 204 7.66 -8.10 5.32
C GLN A 204 6.52 -8.21 4.30
N ARG A 205 6.59 -9.20 3.41
CA ARG A 205 5.53 -9.45 2.41
C ARG A 205 4.18 -9.69 3.07
N LEU A 206 4.12 -10.49 4.13
CA LEU A 206 2.90 -10.71 4.91
C LEU A 206 2.31 -9.40 5.45
N ILE A 207 3.15 -8.56 6.06
CA ILE A 207 2.72 -7.26 6.59
C ILE A 207 2.25 -6.33 5.47
N ASP A 208 2.98 -6.28 4.35
CA ASP A 208 2.65 -5.40 3.23
C ASP A 208 1.33 -5.78 2.56
N SER A 209 1.07 -7.08 2.41
CA SER A 209 -0.14 -7.61 1.78
C SER A 209 -1.38 -7.51 2.66
N PHE A 210 -1.29 -7.75 3.97
CA PHE A 210 -2.47 -7.84 4.84
C PHE A 210 -2.71 -6.62 5.71
N VAL A 211 -1.66 -5.89 6.12
CA VAL A 211 -1.76 -4.80 7.08
C VAL A 211 -1.81 -3.45 6.37
N ASN A 212 -2.87 -2.69 6.62
CA ASN A 212 -2.99 -1.31 6.17
C ASN A 212 -2.28 -0.36 7.14
N ALA A 213 -2.70 -0.39 8.41
CA ALA A 213 -2.22 0.51 9.44
C ALA A 213 -2.30 -0.14 10.84
N VAL A 214 -1.37 0.26 11.71
CA VAL A 214 -1.30 -0.17 13.10
C VAL A 214 -1.26 1.05 14.00
N TYR A 215 -2.26 1.22 14.85
CA TYR A 215 -2.32 2.32 15.83
C TYR A 215 -2.03 1.80 17.22
N VAL A 216 -1.03 2.40 17.87
CA VAL A 216 -0.64 1.97 19.22
C VAL A 216 -1.01 3.00 20.28
N TYR A 217 -1.86 2.59 21.21
CA TYR A 217 -2.23 3.32 22.42
C TYR A 217 -1.42 2.80 23.62
N ASP A 218 -1.70 3.31 24.81
CA ASP A 218 -1.00 2.84 26.03
C ASP A 218 -1.59 1.54 26.59
N ASP A 219 -2.86 1.30 26.32
CA ASP A 219 -3.71 0.22 26.83
C ASP A 219 -4.18 -0.76 25.73
N ARG A 220 -4.16 -0.31 24.47
CA ARG A 220 -4.67 -1.10 23.34
C ARG A 220 -3.89 -0.86 22.05
N LEU A 221 -4.11 -1.75 21.11
CA LEU A 221 -3.60 -1.70 19.76
C LEU A 221 -4.76 -1.88 18.78
N ILE A 222 -4.81 -1.06 17.73
CA ILE A 222 -5.80 -1.20 16.67
C ILE A 222 -5.06 -1.58 15.39
N LEU A 223 -5.30 -2.80 14.93
CA LEU A 223 -4.77 -3.33 13.68
C LEU A 223 -5.85 -3.15 12.61
N THR A 224 -5.52 -2.46 11.53
CA THR A 224 -6.39 -2.29 10.38
C THR A 224 -5.85 -3.14 9.24
N PHE A 225 -6.60 -4.14 8.81
CA PHE A 225 -6.25 -4.93 7.64
C PHE A 225 -6.68 -4.22 6.34
N ASN A 226 -6.17 -4.69 5.21
CA ASN A 226 -6.50 -4.16 3.88
C ASN A 226 -7.95 -4.48 3.42
N TYR A 227 -8.75 -5.19 4.21
CA TYR A 227 -10.16 -5.47 3.92
C TYR A 227 -11.10 -4.66 4.82
N LYS A 228 -12.24 -4.19 4.27
CA LYS A 228 -13.12 -3.16 4.87
C LYS A 228 -13.62 -3.44 6.29
N ASP A 229 -13.75 -4.70 6.70
CA ASP A 229 -14.23 -5.09 8.04
C ASP A 229 -13.09 -5.53 9.00
N GLY A 230 -11.83 -5.29 8.61
CA GLY A 230 -10.65 -5.82 9.29
C GLY A 230 -10.05 -4.94 10.38
N SER A 231 -10.84 -4.14 11.11
CA SER A 231 -10.30 -3.47 12.30
C SER A 231 -10.34 -4.42 13.50
N LYS A 232 -9.21 -5.06 13.83
CA LYS A 232 -9.07 -5.83 15.07
C LYS A 232 -8.50 -4.92 16.16
N THR A 233 -9.28 -4.72 17.22
CA THR A 233 -8.79 -4.08 18.45
C THR A 233 -8.25 -5.16 19.38
N ILE A 234 -7.00 -5.02 19.79
CA ILE A 234 -6.33 -5.93 20.70
C ILE A 234 -6.01 -5.13 21.96
N LEU A 235 -6.55 -5.53 23.11
CA LEU A 235 -6.20 -4.91 24.38
C LEU A 235 -4.85 -5.46 24.86
N LEU A 236 -4.00 -4.60 25.43
CA LEU A 236 -2.71 -5.04 25.96
C LEU A 236 -2.89 -6.02 27.13
N SER A 237 -3.96 -5.89 27.91
CA SER A 237 -4.32 -6.84 28.99
C SER A 237 -4.49 -8.27 28.48
N ASP A 238 -5.06 -8.43 27.29
CA ASP A 238 -5.36 -9.73 26.72
C ASP A 238 -4.08 -10.41 26.24
N ILE A 239 -3.08 -9.62 25.84
CA ILE A 239 -1.74 -10.07 25.45
C ILE A 239 -0.92 -10.46 26.70
N GLU A 240 -0.98 -9.67 27.78
CA GLU A 240 -0.24 -9.93 29.02
C GLU A 240 -0.69 -11.21 29.74
N SER A 241 -1.95 -11.61 29.56
CA SER A 241 -2.48 -12.89 30.08
C SER A 241 -1.96 -14.13 29.34
N SER A 242 -1.45 -13.94 28.12
CA SER A 242 -0.87 -14.99 27.28
C SER A 242 0.67 -14.95 27.35
N ASN A 243 1.22 -15.39 28.48
CA ASN A 243 2.64 -15.71 28.73
C ASN A 243 3.70 -14.87 27.98
N LEU A 244 4.00 -13.67 28.49
CA LEU A 244 5.30 -13.01 28.29
C LEU A 244 5.63 -12.04 29.45
N ALA A 245 5.59 -12.58 30.67
CA ALA A 245 5.95 -11.84 31.87
C ALA A 245 7.48 -11.69 32.01
N SER A 246 8.05 -10.61 31.48
CA SER A 246 9.29 -9.98 32.03
C SER A 246 9.74 -8.75 31.22
N VAL A 247 8.90 -7.72 31.00
CA VAL A 247 9.36 -6.57 30.21
C VAL A 247 8.79 -5.21 30.64
N THR A 248 9.02 -4.82 31.89
CA THR A 248 8.99 -3.39 32.26
C THR A 248 10.41 -2.84 32.38
N PRO A 249 10.76 -1.72 31.70
CA PRO A 249 12.07 -1.10 31.86
C PRO A 249 12.22 -0.46 33.26
N PRO A 250 13.44 -0.44 33.85
CA PRO A 250 13.68 0.20 35.14
C PRO A 250 13.45 1.71 35.03
N LYS A 251 12.65 2.27 35.96
CA LYS A 251 12.37 3.71 36.07
C LYS A 251 13.70 4.47 36.28
N LYS A 252 14.05 5.38 35.38
CA LYS A 252 15.18 6.30 35.59
C LYS A 252 14.71 7.61 36.23
N ILE A 253 15.43 7.98 37.27
CA ILE A 253 15.35 9.23 38.04
C ILE A 253 15.76 10.40 37.13
N VAL A 254 15.02 11.50 37.22
CA VAL A 254 15.16 12.71 36.38
C VAL A 254 16.39 13.50 36.84
N GLY A 255 17.34 13.71 35.92
CA GLY A 255 18.47 14.63 36.08
C GLY A 255 18.46 15.66 34.95
N ILE A 256 18.37 16.93 35.31
CA ILE A 256 18.29 18.11 34.43
C ILE A 256 19.66 18.39 33.80
N CYS A 257 19.74 18.68 32.49
CA CYS A 257 20.79 19.55 31.95
C CYS A 257 20.37 20.24 30.64
N ARG A 258 20.82 21.49 30.49
CA ARG A 258 20.39 22.58 29.61
C ARG A 258 21.00 22.56 28.19
N GLN A 259 20.30 23.27 27.28
CA GLN A 259 20.80 24.11 26.15
C GLN A 259 21.52 23.38 24.99
N SER A 260 21.37 23.69 23.68
CA SER A 260 21.08 24.94 22.96
C SER A 260 20.51 24.70 21.53
N PHE A 261 19.69 25.66 21.07
CA PHE A 261 19.54 26.26 19.71
C PHE A 261 20.02 25.53 18.44
N PHE A 262 19.15 25.39 17.41
CA PHE A 262 19.08 26.28 16.23
C PHE A 262 17.83 25.98 15.35
N VAL A 263 17.54 26.88 14.41
CA VAL A 263 16.23 27.33 13.88
C VAL A 263 15.83 26.72 12.51
N CYS A 264 14.50 26.68 12.26
CA CYS A 264 13.67 26.62 11.02
C CYS A 264 14.15 25.94 9.72
N PHE A 265 13.25 25.20 9.04
CA PHE A 265 12.40 25.72 7.94
C PHE A 265 11.39 24.67 7.41
N THR A 266 10.12 25.08 7.41
CA THR A 266 8.99 24.85 6.46
C THR A 266 8.75 23.51 5.71
N LEU A 267 7.54 22.96 5.95
CA LEU A 267 6.65 22.21 5.02
C LEU A 267 6.30 23.05 3.77
N PRO A 268 5.68 22.52 2.66
CA PRO A 268 4.82 21.33 2.49
C PRO A 268 5.24 20.47 1.25
N GLU A 269 4.67 19.32 0.87
CA GLU A 269 3.33 19.00 0.35
C GLU A 269 3.19 17.47 0.15
N MET A 270 1.94 16.98 0.23
CA MET A 270 1.47 15.60 -0.02
C MET A 270 1.15 15.35 -1.50
N LYS A 271 1.42 14.13 -2.00
CA LYS A 271 0.48 13.22 -2.71
C LYS A 271 1.20 11.91 -3.09
N VAL A 272 0.68 10.78 -2.62
CA VAL A 272 -0.10 9.74 -3.37
C VAL A 272 0.77 9.02 -4.40
N ASP A 273 1.01 7.72 -4.18
CA ASP A 273 1.14 6.70 -5.22
C ASP A 273 1.02 5.30 -4.55
N PHE A 274 -0.24 4.87 -4.48
CA PHE A 274 -0.68 3.48 -4.33
C PHE A 274 -0.65 2.88 -5.75
N TYR A 275 -0.31 1.60 -5.89
CA TYR A 275 -0.08 0.85 -7.15
C TYR A 275 1.33 0.89 -7.78
N ARG A 276 2.29 0.13 -7.22
CA ARG A 276 3.46 -0.31 -8.04
C ARG A 276 4.21 -1.59 -7.65
N ASN A 277 3.70 -2.42 -6.74
CA ASN A 277 4.42 -3.63 -6.32
C ASN A 277 3.62 -4.92 -6.55
N MET A 278 3.04 -5.10 -7.74
CA MET A 278 2.41 -6.37 -8.11
C MET A 278 3.04 -7.07 -9.33
N TRP A 279 4.07 -6.51 -9.98
CA TRP A 279 4.64 -7.13 -11.19
C TRP A 279 6.14 -6.86 -11.34
N TYR A 280 6.96 -7.69 -10.71
CA TYR A 280 8.30 -8.04 -11.18
C TYR A 280 8.65 -9.45 -10.70
N LYS A 281 8.25 -10.44 -11.49
CA LYS A 281 9.01 -11.65 -11.80
C LYS A 281 8.45 -12.29 -13.06
#